data_AF-A0A1H3Q1P9-F1
#
_entry.id   AF-A0A1H3Q1P9-F1
#
_cell.length_a   1.000
_cell.length_b   1.000
_cell.length_c   1.000
_cell.angle_alpha   90.00
_cell.angle_beta   90.00
_cell.angle_gamma   90.00
#
_symmetry.space_group_name_H-M   'P 1'
#
loop_
_entity.id
_entity.type
_entity.pdbx_description
1 polymer ?
#
loop_
_entity_poly.entity_id
_entity_poly.type
_entity_poly.pdbx_seq_one_letter_code
_entity_poly.pdbx_strand_id
1 'polypeptide(L)'
;MATQTDETKPTIVLVHGAWADATGFDRQIRALQDRGFRVIGFGNPLRGLPGDGTYLAEFLRTLSGPIVLVGHSYGGMVISAAAVGNDQVTALVFFNGWAVDEGESQQQLFERFEGSLVGPAIRAVPVTGPDGGEGADLYLDPAAFHEAFAADVDRATADVMAAAQRPFAAAAFAGPSGPPAWKTLPCWYLLGTADKAITPELQRFMAERANATIVEVPASHVSFVSQPEVATQLILQAVEATAPAVSGDLPQAPLPRRDVDGLTGAPAGEREAGTRRP
;
A
#
# COMPACT_ATOMS: atom_id res chain seq x y z
N MET A 1 -1.78 28.49 -12.43
CA MET A 1 -1.84 27.51 -13.53
C MET A 1 -2.04 26.15 -12.89
N ALA A 2 -3.18 25.50 -13.15
CA ALA A 2 -3.43 24.16 -12.64
C ALA A 2 -2.54 23.20 -13.44
N THR A 3 -1.57 22.56 -12.78
CA THR A 3 -0.87 21.40 -13.34
C THR A 3 -1.91 20.34 -13.66
N GLN A 4 -2.09 20.06 -14.94
CA GLN A 4 -2.91 18.96 -15.43
C GLN A 4 -2.30 17.68 -14.84
N THR A 5 -2.99 17.08 -13.88
CA THR A 5 -2.59 15.80 -13.31
C THR A 5 -2.69 14.77 -14.41
N ASP A 6 -1.58 14.09 -14.68
CA ASP A 6 -1.57 12.92 -15.55
C ASP A 6 -2.44 11.83 -14.91
N GLU A 7 -3.68 11.68 -15.39
CA GLU A 7 -4.64 10.71 -14.84
C GLU A 7 -4.20 9.25 -15.06
N THR A 8 -3.09 9.02 -15.76
CA THR A 8 -2.48 7.70 -15.88
C THR A 8 -1.61 7.33 -14.68
N LYS A 9 -1.08 8.31 -13.92
CA LYS A 9 -0.30 8.04 -12.71
C LYS A 9 -1.24 7.86 -11.51
N PRO A 10 -1.05 6.79 -10.71
CA PRO A 10 -1.90 6.58 -9.55
C PRO A 10 -1.73 7.69 -8.51
N THR A 11 -2.82 7.97 -7.80
CA THR A 11 -2.76 8.71 -6.54
C THR A 11 -2.33 7.75 -5.42
N ILE A 12 -1.29 8.13 -4.67
CA ILE A 12 -0.78 7.34 -3.55
C ILE A 12 -1.36 7.92 -2.25
N VAL A 13 -2.13 7.11 -1.51
CA VAL A 13 -2.74 7.52 -0.23
C VAL A 13 -2.07 6.77 0.90
N LEU A 14 -1.45 7.52 1.82
CA LEU A 14 -0.68 7.02 2.95
C LEU A 14 -1.51 7.13 4.23
N VAL A 15 -1.75 6.01 4.90
CA VAL A 15 -2.65 5.90 6.05
C VAL A 15 -1.84 5.42 7.26
N HIS A 16 -1.68 6.30 8.24
CA HIS A 16 -0.94 6.00 9.46
C HIS A 16 -1.72 5.05 10.40
N GLY A 17 -0.99 4.38 11.29
CA GLY A 17 -1.56 3.53 12.31
C GLY A 17 -1.86 4.23 13.64
N ALA A 18 -2.14 3.42 14.65
CA ALA A 18 -2.31 3.85 16.04
C ALA A 18 -1.07 4.62 16.52
N TRP A 19 -1.30 5.65 17.35
CA TRP A 19 -0.26 6.53 17.93
C TRP A 19 0.60 7.32 16.94
N ALA A 20 0.39 7.16 15.64
CA ALA A 20 1.10 7.90 14.60
C ALA A 20 0.21 8.98 13.97
N ASP A 21 0.80 9.78 13.09
CA ASP A 21 0.11 10.67 12.19
C ASP A 21 0.72 10.63 10.78
N ALA A 22 0.14 11.37 9.84
CA ALA A 22 0.57 11.37 8.45
C ALA A 22 1.95 12.01 8.21
N THR A 23 2.48 12.80 9.16
CA THR A 23 3.79 13.46 9.02
C THR A 23 4.96 12.48 9.11
N GLY A 24 4.75 11.31 9.72
CA GLY A 24 5.75 10.24 9.72
C GLY A 24 6.17 9.80 8.31
N PHE A 25 5.32 10.00 7.30
CA PHE A 25 5.61 9.66 5.91
C PHE A 25 6.37 10.76 5.15
N ASP A 26 6.91 11.80 5.81
CA ASP A 26 7.57 12.94 5.17
C ASP A 26 8.56 12.53 4.06
N ARG A 27 9.39 11.53 4.33
CA ARG A 27 10.39 11.03 3.37
C ARG A 27 9.75 10.42 2.13
N GLN A 28 8.73 9.57 2.30
CA GLN A 28 8.02 8.95 1.19
C GLN A 28 7.26 10.01 0.38
N ILE A 29 6.58 10.93 1.05
CA ILE A 29 5.82 12.01 0.41
C ILE A 29 6.73 12.82 -0.52
N ARG A 30 7.87 13.32 -0.01
CA ARG A 30 8.83 14.07 -0.81
C ARG A 30 9.35 13.26 -2.00
N ALA A 31 9.83 12.04 -1.73
CA ALA A 31 10.44 11.22 -2.77
C ALA A 31 9.47 10.84 -3.89
N LEU A 32 8.19 10.62 -3.58
CA LEU A 32 7.15 10.29 -4.55
C LEU A 32 6.66 11.54 -5.30
N GLN A 33 6.54 12.69 -4.63
CA GLN A 33 6.21 13.96 -5.27
C GLN A 33 7.31 14.40 -6.25
N ASP A 34 8.58 14.20 -5.92
CA ASP A 34 9.72 14.45 -6.82
C ASP A 34 9.67 13.60 -8.10
N ARG A 35 8.94 12.47 -8.06
CA ARG A 35 8.67 11.58 -9.22
C ARG A 35 7.36 11.91 -9.94
N GLY A 36 6.67 12.97 -9.52
CA GLY A 36 5.44 13.47 -10.12
C GLY A 36 4.19 12.67 -9.76
N PHE A 37 4.21 11.90 -8.67
CA PHE A 37 3.00 11.28 -8.14
C PHE A 37 2.19 12.29 -7.32
N ARG A 38 0.87 12.18 -7.41
CA ARG A 38 -0.01 12.80 -6.40
C ARG A 38 0.05 11.94 -5.15
N VAL A 39 0.46 12.54 -4.02
CA VAL A 39 0.59 11.83 -2.74
C VAL A 39 -0.23 12.54 -1.68
N ILE A 40 -1.02 11.77 -0.93
CA ILE A 40 -1.87 12.27 0.15
C ILE A 40 -1.54 11.52 1.43
N GLY A 41 -1.12 12.25 2.46
CA GLY A 41 -1.14 11.74 3.83
C GLY A 41 -2.54 11.87 4.41
N PHE A 42 -3.22 10.74 4.64
CA PHE A 42 -4.58 10.72 5.18
C PHE A 42 -4.56 10.77 6.71
N GLY A 43 -5.33 11.70 7.28
CA GLY A 43 -5.53 11.80 8.72
C GLY A 43 -6.50 10.71 9.21
N ASN A 44 -5.98 9.51 9.47
CA ASN A 44 -6.76 8.39 9.98
C ASN A 44 -7.43 8.78 11.33
N PRO A 45 -8.75 8.64 11.52
CA PRO A 45 -9.40 9.12 12.75
C PRO A 45 -9.03 8.33 14.00
N LEU A 46 -8.64 7.04 13.86
CA LEU A 46 -8.23 6.16 14.95
C LEU A 46 -9.35 5.88 15.97
N ARG A 47 -10.60 5.84 15.50
CA ARG A 47 -11.79 5.71 16.38
C ARG A 47 -12.44 4.34 16.32
N GLY A 48 -12.22 3.57 15.25
CA GLY A 48 -12.81 2.24 15.10
C GLY A 48 -12.90 1.83 13.64
N LEU A 49 -12.58 0.56 13.34
CA LEU A 49 -12.41 0.09 11.97
C LEU A 49 -13.63 0.35 11.06
N PRO A 50 -14.90 0.12 11.47
CA PRO A 50 -16.04 0.39 10.61
C PRO A 50 -16.15 1.87 10.21
N GLY A 51 -15.93 2.79 11.16
CA GLY A 51 -16.00 4.23 10.91
C GLY A 51 -14.78 4.74 10.14
N ASP A 52 -13.58 4.34 10.55
CA ASP A 52 -12.32 4.76 9.94
C ASP A 52 -12.23 4.27 8.47
N GLY A 53 -12.63 3.02 8.22
CA GLY A 53 -12.72 2.45 6.87
C GLY A 53 -13.76 3.14 5.99
N THR A 54 -14.94 3.43 6.54
CA THR A 54 -16.00 4.17 5.82
C THR A 54 -15.55 5.57 5.45
N TYR A 55 -14.91 6.28 6.39
CA TYR A 55 -14.42 7.64 6.16
C TYR A 55 -13.31 7.68 5.10
N LEU A 56 -12.39 6.73 5.12
CA LEU A 56 -11.40 6.59 4.05
C LEU A 56 -12.09 6.25 2.71
N ALA A 57 -13.04 5.32 2.67
CA ALA A 57 -13.76 4.97 1.43
C ALA A 57 -14.49 6.19 0.83
N GLU A 58 -15.14 6.99 1.66
CA GLU A 58 -15.75 8.28 1.28
C GLU A 58 -14.74 9.24 0.67
N PHE A 59 -13.59 9.38 1.32
CA PHE A 59 -12.49 10.18 0.81
C PHE A 59 -11.99 9.69 -0.55
N LEU A 60 -11.78 8.37 -0.72
CA LEU A 60 -11.29 7.79 -1.97
C LEU A 60 -12.27 8.01 -3.14
N ARG A 61 -13.59 8.05 -2.90
CA ARG A 61 -14.59 8.37 -3.93
C ARG A 61 -14.48 9.79 -4.50
N THR A 62 -13.78 10.69 -3.80
CA THR A 62 -13.54 12.05 -4.29
C THR A 62 -12.34 12.14 -5.23
N LEU A 63 -11.54 11.06 -5.31
CA LEU A 63 -10.38 10.97 -6.19
C LEU A 63 -10.79 10.40 -7.55
N SER A 64 -10.00 10.70 -8.57
CA SER A 64 -10.16 10.18 -9.92
C SER A 64 -8.89 9.44 -10.34
N GLY A 65 -9.07 8.36 -11.09
CA GLY A 65 -7.99 7.53 -11.60
C GLY A 65 -7.50 6.46 -10.62
N PRO A 66 -6.44 5.72 -10.98
CA PRO A 66 -5.90 4.63 -10.17
C PRO A 66 -5.41 5.10 -8.79
N ILE A 67 -5.55 4.25 -7.78
CA ILE A 67 -5.19 4.51 -6.39
C ILE A 67 -4.32 3.39 -5.86
N VAL A 68 -3.18 3.74 -5.26
CA VAL A 68 -2.37 2.83 -4.43
C VAL A 68 -2.54 3.23 -2.98
N LEU A 69 -3.01 2.30 -2.14
CA LEU A 69 -3.15 2.53 -0.70
C LEU A 69 -1.94 1.97 0.05
N VAL A 70 -1.38 2.78 0.95
CA VAL A 70 -0.27 2.39 1.80
C VAL A 70 -0.70 2.54 3.25
N GLY A 71 -0.66 1.46 4.01
CA GLY A 71 -1.12 1.41 5.41
C GLY A 71 0.02 1.02 6.34
N HIS A 72 0.34 1.89 7.31
CA HIS A 72 1.22 1.53 8.42
C HIS A 72 0.41 0.96 9.57
N SER A 73 0.85 -0.17 10.15
CA SER A 73 0.25 -0.73 11.37
C SER A 73 -1.28 -0.82 11.25
N TYR A 74 -2.05 -0.20 12.14
CA TYR A 74 -3.52 -0.16 12.10
C TYR A 74 -4.08 0.37 10.77
N GLY A 75 -3.35 1.27 10.11
CA GLY A 75 -3.68 1.77 8.77
C GLY A 75 -3.81 0.65 7.74
N GLY A 76 -3.13 -0.49 7.92
CA GLY A 76 -3.31 -1.71 7.11
C GLY A 76 -4.74 -2.25 7.12
N MET A 77 -5.38 -2.25 8.29
CA MET A 77 -6.79 -2.65 8.44
C MET A 77 -7.69 -1.65 7.73
N VAL A 78 -7.43 -0.36 7.92
CA VAL A 78 -8.23 0.73 7.37
C VAL A 78 -8.19 0.74 5.84
N ILE A 79 -7.01 0.59 5.22
CA ILE A 79 -6.90 0.50 3.75
C ILE A 79 -7.62 -0.74 3.20
N SER A 80 -7.52 -1.86 3.91
CA SER A 80 -8.16 -3.12 3.48
C SER A 80 -9.68 -3.03 3.56
N ALA A 81 -10.22 -2.38 4.58
CA ALA A 81 -11.67 -2.15 4.73
C ALA A 81 -12.17 -1.13 3.69
N ALA A 82 -11.44 -0.04 3.47
CA ALA A 82 -11.86 1.03 2.56
C ALA A 82 -11.80 0.67 1.08
N ALA A 83 -10.97 -0.31 0.70
CA ALA A 83 -10.80 -0.74 -0.68
C ALA A 83 -11.84 -1.77 -1.15
N VAL A 84 -12.67 -2.33 -0.26
CA VAL A 84 -13.69 -3.31 -0.64
C VAL A 84 -14.67 -2.70 -1.63
N GLY A 85 -14.76 -3.30 -2.83
CA GLY A 85 -15.67 -2.86 -3.89
C GLY A 85 -15.27 -1.53 -4.56
N ASN A 86 -14.04 -1.06 -4.39
CA ASN A 86 -13.54 0.14 -5.05
C ASN A 86 -12.55 -0.20 -6.17
N ASP A 87 -13.06 -0.23 -7.41
CA ASP A 87 -12.29 -0.60 -8.60
C ASP A 87 -11.17 0.40 -8.97
N GLN A 88 -11.14 1.59 -8.34
CA GLN A 88 -10.03 2.53 -8.50
C GLN A 88 -8.79 2.09 -7.73
N VAL A 89 -8.93 1.27 -6.67
CA VAL A 89 -7.79 0.81 -5.88
C VAL A 89 -7.11 -0.36 -6.58
N THR A 90 -5.85 -0.17 -6.98
CA THR A 90 -5.09 -1.17 -7.76
C THR A 90 -4.13 -1.99 -6.91
N ALA A 91 -3.67 -1.46 -5.77
CA ALA A 91 -2.70 -2.13 -4.91
C ALA A 91 -2.84 -1.74 -3.43
N LEU A 92 -2.48 -2.68 -2.55
CA LEU A 92 -2.32 -2.47 -1.11
C LEU A 92 -0.86 -2.66 -0.71
N VAL A 93 -0.29 -1.69 -0.01
CA VAL A 93 1.08 -1.76 0.53
C VAL A 93 1.00 -1.65 2.05
N PHE A 94 1.56 -2.62 2.76
CA PHE A 94 1.56 -2.70 4.21
C PHE A 94 2.96 -2.39 4.74
N PHE A 95 3.09 -1.43 5.65
CA PHE A 95 4.31 -1.19 6.40
C PHE A 95 4.11 -1.65 7.84
N ASN A 96 4.80 -2.70 8.27
CA ASN A 96 4.58 -3.32 9.59
C ASN A 96 3.07 -3.44 9.89
N GLY A 97 2.29 -3.85 8.90
CA GLY A 97 0.86 -3.57 8.82
C GLY A 97 -0.03 -4.72 9.27
N TRP A 98 -1.19 -4.41 9.81
CA TRP A 98 -2.21 -5.41 10.11
C TRP A 98 -2.96 -5.82 8.82
N ALA A 99 -2.73 -7.04 8.33
CA ALA A 99 -3.51 -7.67 7.26
C ALA A 99 -4.41 -8.79 7.85
N VAL A 100 -5.34 -8.35 8.70
CA VAL A 100 -6.29 -9.19 9.44
C VAL A 100 -7.37 -9.76 8.54
N ASP A 101 -7.85 -10.96 8.86
CA ASP A 101 -8.97 -11.59 8.16
C ASP A 101 -10.32 -11.23 8.79
N GLU A 102 -11.39 -11.53 8.06
CA GLU A 102 -12.76 -11.37 8.51
C GLU A 102 -12.98 -12.07 9.86
N GLY A 103 -13.56 -11.31 10.80
CA GLY A 103 -13.80 -11.75 12.17
C GLY A 103 -12.61 -11.62 13.13
N GLU A 104 -11.37 -11.39 12.64
CA GLU A 104 -10.20 -11.22 13.50
C GLU A 104 -10.11 -9.78 14.06
N SER A 105 -9.58 -9.64 15.28
CA SER A 105 -9.17 -8.36 15.88
C SER A 105 -7.68 -8.34 16.24
N GLN A 106 -7.13 -7.13 16.47
CA GLN A 106 -5.73 -6.97 16.91
C GLN A 106 -5.51 -7.68 18.25
N GLN A 107 -6.47 -7.55 19.17
CA GLN A 107 -6.41 -8.20 20.47
C GLN A 107 -6.29 -9.72 20.35
N GLN A 108 -7.15 -10.38 19.56
CA GLN A 108 -7.13 -11.83 19.40
C GLN A 108 -5.81 -12.33 18.81
N LEU A 109 -5.23 -11.58 17.86
CA LEU A 109 -3.94 -11.94 17.26
C LEU A 109 -2.79 -11.73 18.24
N PHE A 110 -2.83 -10.69 19.08
CA PHE A 110 -1.83 -10.51 20.13
C PHE A 110 -1.89 -11.58 21.21
N GLU A 111 -3.09 -12.07 21.55
CA GLU A 111 -3.24 -13.21 22.48
C GLU A 111 -2.67 -14.51 21.88
N ARG A 112 -2.65 -14.62 20.54
CA ARG A 112 -2.13 -15.80 19.83
C ARG A 112 -0.61 -15.76 19.57
N PHE A 113 -0.03 -14.57 19.49
CA PHE A 113 1.40 -14.37 19.24
C PHE A 113 2.03 -13.51 20.35
N GLU A 114 2.85 -14.15 21.18
CA GLU A 114 3.55 -13.48 22.28
C GLU A 114 4.72 -12.61 21.81
N GLY A 115 5.22 -11.75 22.70
CA GLY A 115 6.46 -10.98 22.49
C GLY A 115 6.28 -9.51 22.11
N SER A 116 5.04 -9.02 22.03
CA SER A 116 4.77 -7.58 21.89
C SER A 116 5.08 -6.83 23.18
N LEU A 117 5.75 -5.67 23.06
CA LEU A 117 5.98 -4.72 24.14
C LEU A 117 4.89 -3.64 24.24
N VAL A 118 3.94 -3.61 23.30
CA VAL A 118 2.85 -2.63 23.29
C VAL A 118 1.92 -2.79 24.49
N GLY A 119 1.55 -4.04 24.84
CA GLY A 119 0.63 -4.31 25.96
C GLY A 119 1.08 -3.64 27.28
N PRO A 120 2.30 -3.92 27.77
CA PRO A 120 2.85 -3.27 28.97
C PRO A 120 3.03 -1.75 28.85
N ALA A 121 3.24 -1.23 27.63
CA ALA A 121 3.44 0.20 27.37
C ALA A 121 2.12 0.99 27.34
N ILE A 122 0.96 0.35 27.17
CA ILE A 122 -0.32 1.06 27.07
C ILE A 122 -0.68 1.78 28.37
N ARG A 123 -1.19 3.01 28.23
CA ARG A 123 -1.82 3.83 29.25
C ARG A 123 -3.20 4.23 28.76
N ALA A 124 -4.23 3.79 29.47
CA ALA A 124 -5.61 4.12 29.15
C ALA A 124 -6.01 5.45 29.78
N VAL A 125 -6.65 6.31 29.00
CA VAL A 125 -7.25 7.57 29.43
C VAL A 125 -8.76 7.46 29.21
N PRO A 126 -9.59 7.42 30.27
CA PRO A 126 -11.04 7.43 30.12
C PRO A 126 -11.50 8.70 29.39
N VAL A 127 -12.40 8.53 28.42
CA VAL A 127 -12.96 9.62 27.62
C VAL A 127 -14.47 9.43 27.47
N THR A 128 -15.18 10.55 27.35
CA THR A 128 -16.59 10.56 26.98
C THR A 128 -16.71 10.99 25.52
N GLY A 129 -17.36 10.16 24.71
CA GLY A 129 -17.60 10.41 23.30
C GLY A 129 -18.61 11.54 23.06
N PRO A 130 -18.70 12.07 21.83
CA PRO A 130 -19.65 13.13 21.49
C PRO A 130 -21.13 12.76 21.69
N ASP A 131 -21.44 11.46 21.65
CA ASP A 131 -22.76 10.88 21.91
C ASP A 131 -23.03 10.64 23.41
N GLY A 132 -22.08 11.00 24.29
CA GLY A 132 -22.13 10.74 25.72
C GLY A 132 -21.68 9.34 26.12
N GLY A 133 -21.27 8.49 25.17
CA GLY A 133 -20.78 7.15 25.45
C GLY A 133 -19.43 7.16 26.18
N GLU A 134 -19.26 6.28 27.17
CA GLU A 134 -17.97 6.12 27.85
C GLU A 134 -17.04 5.20 27.05
N GLY A 135 -15.75 5.56 27.01
CA GLY A 135 -14.70 4.78 26.38
C GLY A 135 -13.33 5.12 26.93
N ALA A 136 -12.29 4.64 26.26
CA ALA A 136 -10.91 4.98 26.60
C ALA A 136 -10.09 5.24 25.34
N ASP A 137 -9.25 6.27 25.42
CA ASP A 137 -8.15 6.48 24.49
C ASP A 137 -6.90 5.80 25.06
N LEU A 138 -6.20 5.07 24.20
CA LEU A 138 -4.96 4.37 24.51
C LEU A 138 -3.78 5.20 24.01
N TYR A 139 -2.81 5.42 24.89
CA TYR A 139 -1.51 6.01 24.60
C TYR A 139 -0.41 5.00 24.91
N LEU A 140 0.75 5.12 24.28
CA LEU A 140 1.95 4.46 24.79
C LEU A 140 2.64 5.37 25.80
N ASP A 141 3.11 4.78 26.90
CA ASP A 141 3.97 5.45 27.88
C ASP A 141 5.19 6.05 27.15
N PRO A 142 5.41 7.38 27.21
CA PRO A 142 6.54 8.01 26.55
C PRO A 142 7.90 7.41 26.94
N ALA A 143 8.05 6.88 28.16
CA ALA A 143 9.28 6.24 28.60
C ALA A 143 9.52 4.88 27.92
N ALA A 144 8.46 4.19 27.50
CA ALA A 144 8.53 2.90 26.80
C ALA A 144 8.40 3.03 25.27
N PHE A 145 8.00 4.21 24.76
CA PHE A 145 7.70 4.43 23.34
C PHE A 145 8.88 4.06 22.44
N HIS A 146 10.10 4.50 22.77
CA HIS A 146 11.28 4.21 21.95
C HIS A 146 11.48 2.70 21.80
N GLU A 147 11.56 1.96 22.91
CA GLU A 147 11.81 0.51 22.87
C GLU A 147 10.64 -0.28 22.23
N ALA A 148 9.39 0.09 22.53
CA ALA A 148 8.22 -0.65 22.08
C ALA A 148 7.82 -0.34 20.63
N PHE A 149 8.12 0.86 20.12
CA PHE A 149 7.55 1.36 18.85
C PHE A 149 8.59 1.89 17.86
N ALA A 150 9.71 2.46 18.31
CA ALA A 150 10.64 3.17 17.41
C ALA A 150 12.12 2.92 17.76
N ALA A 151 12.45 1.67 18.08
CA ALA A 151 13.72 1.31 18.74
C ALA A 151 14.97 1.59 17.90
N ASP A 152 14.81 1.66 16.58
CA ASP A 152 15.86 1.94 15.59
C ASP A 152 15.79 3.38 15.03
N VAL A 153 14.87 4.21 15.53
CA VAL A 153 14.84 5.65 15.28
C VAL A 153 15.70 6.36 16.33
N ASP A 154 16.36 7.45 15.95
CA ASP A 154 17.15 8.22 16.90
C ASP A 154 16.25 8.75 18.04
N ARG A 155 16.84 8.85 19.23
CA ARG A 155 16.08 9.14 20.44
C ARG A 155 15.34 10.47 20.39
N ALA A 156 15.94 11.50 19.80
CA ALA A 156 15.33 12.83 19.74
C ALA A 156 14.09 12.82 18.84
N THR A 157 14.17 12.16 17.68
CA THR A 157 13.02 11.96 16.80
C THR A 157 11.94 11.11 17.48
N ALA A 158 12.32 10.01 18.12
CA ALA A 158 11.37 9.15 18.82
C ALA A 158 10.66 9.84 19.99
N ASP A 159 11.35 10.72 20.72
CA ASP A 159 10.74 11.54 21.78
C ASP A 159 9.71 12.52 21.20
N VAL A 160 9.97 13.10 20.02
CA VAL A 160 8.98 13.93 19.31
C VAL A 160 7.78 13.10 18.86
N MET A 161 8.01 11.91 18.31
CA MET A 161 6.94 10.99 17.92
C MET A 161 6.09 10.59 19.14
N ALA A 162 6.73 10.31 20.28
CA ALA A 162 6.06 9.99 21.54
C ALA A 162 5.21 11.16 22.06
N ALA A 163 5.66 12.40 21.87
CA ALA A 163 4.92 13.60 22.27
C ALA A 163 3.77 13.93 21.31
N ALA A 164 3.93 13.60 20.02
CA ALA A 164 2.95 13.87 18.96
C ALA A 164 1.89 12.76 18.82
N GLN A 165 1.94 11.71 19.65
CA GLN A 165 1.05 10.55 19.55
C GLN A 165 -0.41 10.96 19.43
N ARG A 166 -1.09 10.42 18.42
CA ARG A 166 -2.55 10.53 18.32
C ARG A 166 -3.22 9.46 19.18
N PRO A 167 -4.28 9.80 19.94
CA PRO A 167 -5.00 8.81 20.75
C PRO A 167 -5.61 7.72 19.88
N PHE A 168 -5.48 6.47 20.31
CA PHE A 168 -6.10 5.31 19.66
C PHE A 168 -7.27 4.79 20.51
N ALA A 169 -8.49 4.73 19.95
CA ALA A 169 -9.65 4.28 20.71
C ALA A 169 -9.52 2.80 21.09
N ALA A 170 -9.81 2.45 22.35
CA ALA A 170 -9.80 1.05 22.80
C ALA A 170 -10.76 0.16 21.99
N ALA A 171 -11.88 0.72 21.51
CA ALA A 171 -12.82 0.02 20.65
C ALA A 171 -12.21 -0.40 19.29
N ALA A 172 -11.28 0.38 18.76
CA ALA A 172 -10.58 0.06 17.52
C ALA A 172 -9.61 -1.12 17.67
N PHE A 173 -9.09 -1.35 18.88
CA PHE A 173 -8.18 -2.45 19.20
C PHE A 173 -8.90 -3.80 19.31
N ALA A 174 -10.07 -3.80 19.94
CA ALA A 174 -10.81 -5.03 20.26
C ALA A 174 -11.83 -5.43 19.18
N GLY A 175 -12.27 -4.49 18.34
CA GLY A 175 -13.33 -4.72 17.36
C GLY A 175 -12.93 -5.73 16.27
N PRO A 176 -13.85 -6.62 15.84
CA PRO A 176 -13.59 -7.56 14.75
C PRO A 176 -13.55 -6.85 13.40
N SER A 177 -12.83 -7.46 12.46
CA SER A 177 -12.70 -6.97 11.09
C SER A 177 -13.78 -7.52 10.16
N GLY A 178 -14.17 -6.74 9.16
CA GLY A 178 -15.01 -7.21 8.05
C GLY A 178 -14.22 -7.94 6.97
N PRO A 179 -14.86 -8.31 5.84
CA PRO A 179 -14.18 -8.87 4.68
C PRO A 179 -13.04 -7.96 4.21
N PRO A 180 -11.80 -8.46 4.07
CA PRO A 180 -10.67 -7.61 3.69
C PRO A 180 -10.42 -7.58 2.18
N ALA A 181 -10.07 -6.41 1.64
CA ALA A 181 -9.71 -6.27 0.23
C ALA A 181 -8.38 -6.94 -0.18
N TRP A 182 -7.50 -7.29 0.78
CA TRP A 182 -6.25 -8.01 0.47
C TRP A 182 -6.49 -9.41 -0.13
N LYS A 183 -7.70 -9.96 -0.02
CA LYS A 183 -8.07 -11.23 -0.67
C LYS A 183 -8.23 -11.11 -2.19
N THR A 184 -8.47 -9.90 -2.70
CA THR A 184 -8.77 -9.66 -4.12
C THR A 184 -7.79 -8.73 -4.79
N LEU A 185 -7.04 -7.93 -4.03
CA LEU A 185 -6.06 -6.97 -4.54
C LEU A 185 -4.64 -7.48 -4.34
N PRO A 186 -3.72 -7.17 -5.27
CA PRO A 186 -2.31 -7.50 -5.09
C PRO A 186 -1.74 -6.71 -3.90
N CYS A 187 -0.90 -7.39 -3.12
CA CYS A 187 -0.38 -6.89 -1.86
C CYS A 187 1.16 -6.85 -1.84
N TRP A 188 1.71 -5.83 -1.20
CA TRP A 188 3.13 -5.69 -0.87
C TRP A 188 3.29 -5.47 0.62
N TYR A 189 4.35 -5.99 1.21
CA TYR A 189 4.54 -5.95 2.65
C TYR A 189 5.99 -5.65 3.01
N LEU A 190 6.22 -4.55 3.76
CA LEU A 190 7.49 -4.22 4.39
C LEU A 190 7.47 -4.77 5.82
N LEU A 191 8.23 -5.84 6.05
CA LEU A 191 8.30 -6.53 7.32
C LEU A 191 9.54 -6.06 8.11
N GLY A 192 9.32 -5.49 9.29
CA GLY A 192 10.40 -5.11 10.21
C GLY A 192 10.81 -6.30 11.08
N THR A 193 12.02 -6.83 10.90
CA THR A 193 12.49 -8.03 11.60
C THR A 193 12.89 -7.80 13.06
N ALA A 194 12.94 -6.53 13.50
CA ALA A 194 13.18 -6.13 14.89
C ALA A 194 11.95 -5.47 15.54
N ASP A 195 10.77 -5.56 14.90
CA ASP A 195 9.53 -4.98 15.42
C ASP A 195 9.10 -5.63 16.75
N LYS A 196 8.84 -4.79 17.75
CA LYS A 196 8.37 -5.17 19.09
C LYS A 196 6.93 -4.76 19.36
N ALA A 197 6.27 -4.07 18.43
CA ALA A 197 4.85 -3.80 18.50
C ALA A 197 4.05 -4.92 17.84
N ILE A 198 4.30 -5.22 16.56
CA ILE A 198 3.76 -6.41 15.88
C ILE A 198 4.93 -7.32 15.58
N THR A 199 5.00 -8.48 16.22
CA THR A 199 6.18 -9.33 16.12
C THR A 199 6.43 -9.76 14.66
N PRO A 200 7.70 -10.00 14.26
CA PRO A 200 8.02 -10.43 12.90
C PRO A 200 7.30 -11.71 12.48
N GLU A 201 7.06 -12.62 13.43
CA GLU A 201 6.28 -13.84 13.20
C GLU A 201 4.83 -13.54 12.85
N LEU A 202 4.17 -12.67 13.62
CA LEU A 202 2.78 -12.27 13.35
C LEU A 202 2.67 -11.48 12.03
N GLN A 203 3.62 -10.58 11.74
CA GLN A 203 3.68 -9.91 10.44
C GLN A 203 3.80 -10.91 9.30
N ARG A 204 4.72 -11.88 9.40
CA ARG A 204 4.94 -12.91 8.37
C ARG A 204 3.69 -13.76 8.16
N PHE A 205 3.05 -14.22 9.25
CA PHE A 205 1.79 -14.95 9.19
C PHE A 205 0.72 -14.20 8.38
N MET A 206 0.54 -12.89 8.65
CA MET A 206 -0.45 -12.09 7.94
C MET A 206 -0.05 -11.82 6.48
N ALA A 207 1.22 -11.51 6.23
CA ALA A 207 1.73 -11.18 4.90
C ALA A 207 1.70 -12.37 3.93
N GLU A 208 2.07 -13.56 4.41
CA GLU A 208 1.99 -14.82 3.64
C GLU A 208 0.54 -15.18 3.33
N ARG A 209 -0.37 -15.03 4.29
CA ARG A 209 -1.81 -15.25 4.09
C ARG A 209 -2.40 -14.31 3.04
N ALA A 210 -1.92 -13.06 2.99
CA ALA A 210 -2.31 -12.08 1.98
C ALA A 210 -1.63 -12.32 0.61
N ASN A 211 -0.81 -13.36 0.46
CA ASN A 211 -0.01 -13.62 -0.73
C ASN A 211 0.78 -12.38 -1.18
N ALA A 212 1.30 -11.63 -0.21
CA ALA A 212 1.99 -10.38 -0.48
C ALA A 212 3.40 -10.62 -1.03
N THR A 213 3.90 -9.66 -1.82
CA THR A 213 5.33 -9.53 -2.07
C THR A 213 5.99 -9.00 -0.80
N ILE A 214 6.77 -9.83 -0.11
CA ILE A 214 7.37 -9.51 1.19
C ILE A 214 8.81 -9.00 0.99
N VAL A 215 9.10 -7.83 1.57
CA VAL A 215 10.45 -7.29 1.75
C VAL A 215 10.75 -7.19 3.23
N GLU A 216 11.76 -7.92 3.70
CA GLU A 216 12.20 -7.87 5.10
C GLU A 216 13.32 -6.83 5.29
N VAL A 217 13.25 -6.06 6.37
CA VAL A 217 14.26 -5.07 6.75
C VAL A 217 14.62 -5.19 8.23
N PRO A 218 15.89 -4.97 8.63
CA PRO A 218 16.34 -4.99 10.04
C PRO A 218 15.89 -3.73 10.77
N ALA A 219 14.58 -3.58 10.95
CA ALA A 219 13.96 -2.38 11.47
C ALA A 219 12.87 -2.67 12.51
N SER A 220 12.57 -1.68 13.35
CA SER A 220 11.50 -1.73 14.35
C SER A 220 10.12 -1.46 13.72
N HIS A 221 9.12 -1.04 14.52
CA HIS A 221 7.73 -0.93 14.09
C HIS A 221 7.46 0.20 13.09
N VAL A 222 8.28 1.23 13.09
CA VAL A 222 8.21 2.35 12.14
C VAL A 222 9.30 2.21 11.07
N SER A 223 9.39 1.04 10.44
CA SER A 223 10.44 0.74 9.46
C SER A 223 10.47 1.72 8.28
N PHE A 224 9.34 2.33 7.95
CA PHE A 224 9.28 3.37 6.92
C PHE A 224 9.94 4.70 7.34
N VAL A 225 10.15 4.93 8.64
CA VAL A 225 10.90 6.09 9.15
C VAL A 225 12.40 5.80 9.16
N SER A 226 12.81 4.62 9.63
CA SER A 226 14.22 4.24 9.75
C SER A 226 14.83 3.72 8.43
N GLN A 227 14.02 3.17 7.52
CA GLN A 227 14.42 2.64 6.21
C GLN A 227 13.60 3.29 5.06
N PRO A 228 13.61 4.64 4.92
CA PRO A 228 12.67 5.34 4.06
C PRO A 228 12.85 5.05 2.56
N GLU A 229 14.08 4.74 2.13
CA GLU A 229 14.37 4.38 0.75
C GLU A 229 13.72 3.05 0.38
N VAL A 230 13.86 2.02 1.23
CA VAL A 230 13.26 0.69 0.99
C VAL A 230 11.74 0.79 0.97
N ALA A 231 11.16 1.54 1.92
CA ALA A 231 9.73 1.80 1.94
C ALA A 231 9.24 2.50 0.66
N THR A 232 9.97 3.50 0.18
CA THR A 232 9.63 4.19 -1.07
C THR A 232 9.73 3.26 -2.27
N GLN A 233 10.76 2.43 -2.35
CA GLN A 233 10.91 1.46 -3.44
C GLN A 233 9.79 0.42 -3.46
N LEU A 234 9.32 -0.04 -2.30
CA LEU A 234 8.20 -0.97 -2.23
C LEU A 234 6.91 -0.37 -2.79
N ILE A 235 6.65 0.91 -2.49
CA ILE A 235 5.50 1.64 -3.08
C ILE A 235 5.66 1.72 -4.61
N LEU A 236 6.85 2.05 -5.11
CA LEU A 236 7.10 2.14 -6.54
C LEU A 236 6.97 0.79 -7.26
N GLN A 237 7.36 -0.31 -6.61
CA GLN A 237 7.14 -1.66 -7.13
C GLN A 237 5.65 -1.97 -7.27
N ALA A 238 4.83 -1.61 -6.28
CA ALA A 238 3.38 -1.77 -6.34
C ALA A 238 2.75 -0.94 -7.46
N VAL A 239 3.20 0.31 -7.62
CA VAL A 239 2.77 1.19 -8.72
C VAL A 239 3.12 0.58 -10.09
N GLU A 240 4.36 0.14 -10.29
CA GLU A 240 4.82 -0.41 -11.58
C GLU A 240 4.08 -1.70 -11.94
N ALA A 241 3.93 -2.60 -10.96
CA ALA A 241 3.28 -3.90 -11.17
C ALA A 241 1.77 -3.81 -11.47
N THR A 242 1.15 -2.67 -11.15
CA THR A 242 -0.30 -2.45 -11.33
C THR A 242 -0.62 -1.31 -12.29
N ALA A 243 0.40 -0.77 -12.96
CA ALA A 243 0.20 0.21 -14.02
C ALA A 243 -0.66 -0.40 -15.14
N PRO A 244 -1.61 0.36 -15.72
CA PRO A 244 -2.32 -0.08 -16.91
C PRO A 244 -1.31 -0.47 -17.99
N ALA A 245 -1.53 -1.60 -18.66
CA ALA A 245 -0.70 -1.96 -19.81
C ALA A 245 -0.77 -0.81 -20.82
N VAL A 246 0.38 -0.17 -21.08
CA VAL A 246 0.48 0.83 -22.13
C VAL A 246 0.14 0.12 -23.43
N SER A 247 -1.04 0.41 -23.99
CA SER A 247 -1.39 0.01 -25.34
C SER A 247 -0.42 0.72 -26.29
N GLY A 248 0.73 0.10 -26.55
CA GLY A 248 1.66 0.57 -27.54
C GLY A 248 1.04 0.38 -28.92
N ASP A 249 0.36 1.41 -29.41
CA ASP A 249 0.28 1.63 -30.86
C ASP A 249 1.72 1.92 -31.31
N LEU A 250 2.43 0.85 -31.68
CA LEU A 250 3.59 0.99 -32.56
C LEU A 250 3.05 1.68 -33.83
N PRO A 251 3.63 2.81 -34.27
CA PRO A 251 3.26 3.36 -35.57
C PRO A 251 3.51 2.28 -36.61
N GLN A 252 2.43 1.76 -37.20
CA GLN A 252 2.56 0.85 -38.33
C GLN A 252 3.24 1.64 -39.45
N ALA A 253 4.51 1.30 -39.70
CA ALA A 253 5.20 1.77 -40.88
C ALA A 253 4.33 1.39 -42.10
N PRO A 254 4.03 2.33 -43.03
CA PRO A 254 3.24 2.00 -44.20
C PRO A 254 3.98 0.90 -44.97
N LEU A 255 3.31 -0.23 -45.17
CA LEU A 255 3.79 -1.25 -46.10
C LEU A 255 3.98 -0.58 -47.48
N PRO A 256 5.13 -0.77 -48.15
CA PRO A 256 5.34 -0.21 -49.47
C PRO A 256 4.29 -0.81 -50.42
N ARG A 257 3.56 0.06 -51.11
CA ARG A 257 2.64 -0.34 -52.17
C ARG A 257 3.43 -1.13 -53.21
N ARG A 258 3.01 -2.38 -53.45
CA ARG A 258 3.43 -3.11 -54.64
C ARG A 258 2.72 -2.46 -55.82
N ASP A 259 3.47 -1.71 -56.62
CA ASP A 259 3.06 -1.33 -57.96
C ASP A 259 2.90 -2.62 -58.77
N VAL A 260 1.64 -2.97 -59.05
CA VAL A 260 1.26 -3.91 -60.09
C VAL A 260 0.84 -3.07 -61.27
N ASP A 261 1.78 -2.82 -62.20
CA ASP A 261 1.42 -2.48 -63.57
C ASP A 261 2.56 -2.77 -64.53
N GLY A 262 2.19 -3.46 -65.62
CA GLY A 262 2.90 -3.43 -66.89
C GLY A 262 3.91 -4.56 -67.13
N LEU A 263 3.47 -5.59 -67.85
CA LEU A 263 4.15 -6.08 -69.06
C LEU A 263 3.30 -7.16 -69.75
N THR A 264 2.39 -6.69 -70.61
CA THR A 264 1.86 -7.47 -71.73
C THR A 264 2.90 -7.49 -72.85
N GLY A 265 3.28 -8.68 -73.33
CA GLY A 265 4.11 -8.82 -74.51
C GLY A 265 4.50 -10.26 -74.80
N ALA A 266 3.65 -10.99 -75.52
CA ALA A 266 4.08 -12.10 -76.37
C ALA A 266 4.26 -11.55 -77.80
N PRO A 267 5.10 -12.15 -78.66
CA PRO A 267 4.58 -13.30 -79.40
C PRO A 267 5.58 -14.46 -79.67
N ALA A 268 4.94 -15.53 -80.15
CA ALA A 268 5.40 -16.80 -80.68
C ALA A 268 6.65 -16.81 -81.59
N GLY A 269 7.31 -17.99 -81.63
CA GLY A 269 7.80 -18.55 -82.90
C GLY A 269 9.02 -19.49 -82.83
N GLU A 270 8.76 -20.76 -83.16
CA GLU A 270 9.65 -21.74 -83.84
C GLU A 270 10.59 -22.62 -82.99
N ARG A 271 10.32 -23.96 -82.94
CA ARG A 271 10.94 -25.10 -83.68
C ARG A 271 12.40 -25.35 -83.20
N GLU A 272 12.93 -26.54 -82.96
CA GLU A 272 12.67 -27.92 -83.41
C GLU A 272 13.61 -28.87 -82.61
N ALA A 273 13.30 -30.18 -82.59
CA ALA A 273 14.20 -31.35 -82.37
C ALA A 273 15.06 -31.42 -81.07
N GLY A 274 15.28 -32.54 -80.38
CA GLY A 274 15.10 -33.97 -80.66
C GLY A 274 16.06 -34.76 -79.73
N THR A 275 15.79 -36.05 -79.59
CA THR A 275 16.70 -37.14 -79.12
C THR A 275 17.05 -37.33 -77.62
N ARG A 276 16.24 -38.22 -77.01
CA ARG A 276 16.53 -39.44 -76.22
C ARG A 276 17.98 -39.82 -75.80
N ARG A 277 18.04 -40.26 -74.52
CA ARG A 277 18.64 -41.51 -73.94
C ARG A 277 20.15 -41.57 -73.64
N PRO A 278 20.61 -42.53 -72.79
CA PRO A 278 19.91 -43.66 -72.15
C PRO A 278 19.46 -43.45 -70.70
#